data_AF-A0AAV3HA19-F1
#
_entry.id   AF-A0AAV3HA19-F1
#
_cell.length_a   1.000
_cell.length_b   1.000
_cell.length_c   1.000
_cell.angle_alpha   90.00
_cell.angle_beta   90.00
_cell.angle_gamma   90.00
#
_symmetry.space_group_name_H-M   'P 1'
#
loop_
_entity.id
_entity.type
_entity.pdbx_description
1 polymer ?
#
loop_
_entity_poly.entity_id
_entity_poly.type
_entity_poly.pdbx_seq_one_letter_code
_entity_poly.pdbx_strand_id
1 'polypeptide(L)'
;MAVFNSNEASWHLVEDHRGKTVYDVASGDALFISELGPLPENVTWLSPDGECQKWNGTSWAKDAEAEKLFRVREAEETKNSLMQVASEHIAPLQDAVDLDIATEEEASLLAAWKTYRVLLNRVDTTVAADVEWPVAPQ
;
A
#
# COMPACT_ATOMS: atom_id res chain seq x y z
N MET A 1 -9.49 -34.71 -20.01
CA MET A 1 -8.49 -35.79 -20.20
C MET A 1 -9.07 -37.09 -19.68
N ALA A 2 -8.84 -38.22 -20.36
CA ALA A 2 -9.28 -39.53 -19.87
C ALA A 2 -8.25 -40.07 -18.86
N VAL A 3 -8.70 -40.36 -17.64
CA VAL A 3 -7.89 -40.94 -16.56
C VAL A 3 -8.46 -42.31 -16.23
N PHE A 4 -7.59 -43.32 -16.14
CA PHE A 4 -8.00 -44.67 -15.81
C PHE A 4 -8.14 -44.83 -14.29
N ASN A 5 -9.34 -45.20 -13.82
CA ASN A 5 -9.60 -45.51 -12.41
C ASN A 5 -9.34 -47.01 -12.19
N SER A 6 -8.26 -47.34 -11.48
CA SER A 6 -7.88 -48.75 -11.22
C SER A 6 -8.84 -49.48 -10.27
N ASN A 7 -9.58 -48.77 -9.42
CA ASN A 7 -10.52 -49.38 -8.48
C ASN A 7 -11.79 -49.85 -9.18
N GLU A 8 -12.19 -49.16 -10.25
CA GLU A 8 -13.39 -49.45 -11.03
C GLU A 8 -13.09 -50.09 -12.40
N ALA A 9 -11.81 -50.24 -12.74
CA ALA A 9 -11.31 -50.71 -14.03
C ALA A 9 -11.96 -49.98 -15.23
N SER A 10 -12.20 -48.68 -15.08
CA SER A 10 -12.97 -47.87 -16.03
C SER A 10 -12.30 -46.52 -16.32
N TRP A 11 -12.57 -45.96 -17.48
CA TRP A 11 -12.07 -44.65 -17.89
C TRP A 11 -13.02 -43.55 -17.44
N HIS A 12 -12.50 -42.55 -16.72
CA HIS A 12 -13.23 -41.35 -16.35
C HIS A 12 -12.71 -40.15 -17.12
N LEU A 13 -13.61 -39.28 -17.55
CA LEU A 13 -13.23 -37.99 -18.11
C LEU A 13 -13.03 -37.01 -16.95
N VAL A 14 -11.80 -36.53 -16.76
CA VAL A 14 -11.43 -35.54 -15.75
C VAL A 14 -11.04 -34.26 -16.45
N GLU A 15 -11.48 -33.11 -15.94
CA GLU A 15 -11.05 -31.82 -16.45
C GLU A 15 -9.53 -31.64 -16.28
N ASP A 16 -8.91 -31.04 -17.29
CA ASP A 16 -7.47 -30.81 -17.30
C ASP A 16 -7.21 -29.32 -17.56
N HIS A 17 -6.89 -28.63 -16.48
CA HIS A 17 -6.57 -27.20 -16.48
C HIS A 17 -5.09 -26.95 -16.16
N ARG A 18 -4.27 -28.00 -16.11
CA ARG A 18 -2.87 -27.91 -15.71
C ARG A 18 -2.08 -26.99 -16.64
N GLY A 19 -1.05 -26.34 -16.09
CA GLY A 19 -0.23 -25.39 -16.84
C GLY A 19 -0.88 -24.02 -17.05
N LYS A 20 -2.09 -23.81 -16.52
CA LYS A 20 -2.78 -22.51 -16.54
C LYS A 20 -2.72 -21.86 -15.16
N THR A 21 -2.81 -20.53 -15.15
CA THR A 21 -2.92 -19.72 -13.93
C THR A 21 -4.35 -19.23 -13.78
N VAL A 22 -4.88 -19.40 -12.57
CA VAL A 22 -6.13 -18.78 -12.10
C VAL A 22 -5.79 -17.84 -10.95
N TYR A 23 -6.75 -17.03 -10.53
CA TYR A 23 -6.60 -16.07 -9.45
C TYR A 23 -7.64 -16.34 -8.38
N ASP A 24 -7.24 -16.34 -7.11
CA ASP A 24 -8.16 -16.45 -6.00
C ASP A 24 -9.06 -15.19 -5.96
N VAL A 25 -10.38 -15.37 -5.91
CA VAL A 25 -11.33 -14.24 -5.95
C VAL A 25 -11.42 -13.47 -4.63
N ALA A 26 -10.93 -14.03 -3.53
CA ALA A 26 -10.91 -13.37 -2.23
C ALA A 26 -9.66 -12.50 -2.04
N SER A 27 -8.48 -12.98 -2.45
CA SER A 27 -7.21 -12.25 -2.29
C SER A 27 -6.64 -11.65 -3.58
N GLY A 28 -6.98 -12.19 -4.75
CA GLY A 28 -6.34 -11.83 -6.02
C GLY A 28 -5.03 -12.59 -6.31
N ASP A 29 -4.63 -13.52 -5.44
CA ASP A 29 -3.38 -14.25 -5.58
C ASP A 29 -3.39 -15.20 -6.78
N ALA A 30 -2.27 -15.25 -7.50
CA ALA A 30 -2.09 -16.17 -8.60
C ALA A 30 -1.90 -17.62 -8.11
N LEU A 31 -2.73 -18.51 -8.62
CA LEU A 31 -2.73 -19.95 -8.36
C LEU A 31 -2.41 -20.70 -9.65
N PHE A 32 -1.27 -21.39 -9.66
CA PHE A 32 -0.87 -22.24 -10.78
C PHE A 32 -1.48 -23.64 -10.65
N ILE A 33 -2.18 -24.09 -11.67
CA ILE A 33 -2.82 -25.41 -11.66
C ILE A 33 -1.78 -26.47 -12.05
N SER A 34 -1.42 -27.31 -11.09
CA SER A 34 -0.52 -28.45 -11.27
C SER A 34 -1.24 -29.80 -11.28
N GLU A 35 -2.46 -29.87 -10.74
CA GLU A 35 -3.23 -31.11 -10.56
C GLU A 35 -4.37 -31.26 -11.57
N LEU A 36 -4.76 -32.52 -11.82
CA LEU A 36 -5.96 -32.87 -12.59
C LEU A 36 -7.19 -32.75 -11.71
N GLY A 37 -8.29 -32.26 -12.26
CA GLY A 37 -9.53 -32.11 -11.52
C GLY A 37 -10.28 -30.82 -11.84
N PRO A 38 -11.43 -30.62 -11.19
CA PRO A 38 -12.18 -29.38 -11.31
C PRO A 38 -11.40 -28.21 -10.72
N LEU A 39 -11.70 -27.01 -11.17
CA LEU A 39 -11.17 -25.79 -10.56
C LEU A 39 -11.69 -25.63 -9.13
N PRO A 40 -10.91 -25.02 -8.22
CA PRO A 40 -11.41 -24.61 -6.91
C PRO A 40 -12.62 -23.67 -7.04
N GLU A 41 -13.54 -23.68 -6.07
CA GLU A 41 -14.79 -22.88 -6.16
C GLU A 41 -14.58 -21.36 -6.03
N ASN A 42 -13.40 -20.91 -5.61
CA ASN A 42 -13.09 -19.50 -5.35
C ASN A 42 -12.02 -18.93 -6.30
N VAL A 43 -11.98 -19.36 -7.55
CA VAL A 43 -11.00 -18.85 -8.52
C VAL A 43 -11.62 -18.30 -9.79
N THR A 44 -10.90 -17.38 -10.42
CA THR A 44 -11.24 -16.76 -11.69
C THR A 44 -10.07 -16.81 -12.67
N TRP A 45 -10.36 -16.81 -13.97
CA TRP A 45 -9.33 -16.70 -15.01
C TRP A 45 -8.88 -15.26 -15.27
N LEU A 46 -9.59 -14.29 -14.69
CA LEU A 46 -9.30 -12.87 -14.83
C LEU A 46 -8.27 -12.47 -13.77
N SER A 47 -7.17 -11.85 -14.19
CA SER A 47 -6.24 -11.21 -13.25
C SER A 47 -6.83 -9.90 -12.72
N PRO A 48 -6.55 -9.51 -11.47
CA PRO A 48 -6.75 -8.13 -11.06
C PRO A 48 -5.79 -7.21 -11.86
N ASP A 49 -6.29 -6.07 -12.31
CA ASP A 49 -5.53 -5.08 -13.11
C ASP A 49 -4.79 -4.04 -12.23
N GLY A 50 -4.82 -4.19 -10.90
CA GLY A 50 -4.17 -3.27 -9.97
C GLY A 50 -4.30 -3.69 -8.50
N GLU A 51 -3.62 -2.96 -7.61
CA GLU A 51 -3.41 -3.35 -6.21
C GLU A 51 -4.66 -3.21 -5.31
N CYS A 52 -5.58 -2.30 -5.64
CA CYS A 52 -6.80 -2.04 -4.86
C CYS A 52 -8.04 -2.51 -5.61
N GLN A 53 -8.10 -3.81 -5.92
CA GLN A 53 -9.25 -4.42 -6.60
C GLN A 53 -9.91 -5.50 -5.75
N LYS A 54 -11.23 -5.62 -5.89
CA LYS A 54 -12.06 -6.62 -5.22
C LYS A 54 -12.97 -7.30 -6.21
N TRP A 55 -13.08 -8.61 -6.12
CA TRP A 55 -14.00 -9.38 -6.95
C TRP A 55 -15.46 -9.06 -6.56
N ASN A 56 -16.28 -8.69 -7.54
CA ASN A 56 -17.70 -8.38 -7.33
C ASN A 56 -18.65 -9.56 -7.62
N GLY A 57 -18.09 -10.74 -7.91
CA GLY A 57 -18.84 -11.93 -8.36
C GLY A 57 -18.71 -12.22 -9.85
N THR A 58 -18.29 -11.24 -10.66
CA THR A 58 -18.17 -11.39 -12.13
C THR A 58 -16.88 -10.78 -12.70
N SER A 59 -16.38 -9.71 -12.10
CA SER A 59 -15.14 -9.06 -12.50
C SER A 59 -14.42 -8.45 -11.31
N TRP A 60 -13.16 -8.11 -11.49
CA TRP A 60 -12.45 -7.24 -10.57
C TRP A 60 -13.01 -5.83 -10.68
N ALA A 61 -13.39 -5.24 -9.55
CA ALA A 61 -13.84 -3.86 -9.44
C ALA A 61 -12.88 -3.10 -8.53
N LYS A 62 -12.73 -1.79 -8.75
CA LYS A 62 -11.93 -0.95 -7.86
C LYS A 62 -12.51 -0.97 -6.46
N ASP A 63 -11.69 -1.30 -5.48
CA ASP A 63 -12.03 -1.17 -4.08
C ASP A 63 -11.67 0.24 -3.63
N ALA A 64 -12.66 1.13 -3.70
CA ALA A 64 -12.48 2.54 -3.34
C ALA A 64 -12.06 2.74 -1.87
N GLU A 65 -12.43 1.82 -0.98
CA GLU A 65 -12.03 1.88 0.42
C GLU A 65 -10.57 1.45 0.57
N ALA A 66 -10.16 0.37 -0.10
CA ALA A 66 -8.75 -0.05 -0.12
C ALA A 66 -7.86 1.02 -0.76
N GLU A 67 -8.29 1.62 -1.88
CA GLU A 67 -7.56 2.71 -2.55
C GLU A 67 -7.44 3.94 -1.65
N LYS A 68 -8.51 4.31 -0.94
CA LYS A 68 -8.48 5.40 0.04
C LYS A 68 -7.50 5.09 1.17
N LEU A 69 -7.59 3.91 1.78
CA LEU A 69 -6.71 3.51 2.88
C LEU A 69 -5.25 3.47 2.46
N PHE A 70 -4.95 2.98 1.26
CA PHE A 70 -3.61 2.97 0.70
C PHE A 70 -3.05 4.39 0.61
N ARG A 71 -3.79 5.32 0.00
CA ARG A 71 -3.35 6.71 -0.13
C ARG A 71 -3.19 7.41 1.23
N VAL A 72 -4.08 7.14 2.19
CA VAL A 72 -3.95 7.69 3.55
C VAL A 72 -2.65 7.22 4.21
N ARG A 73 -2.28 5.94 4.06
CA ARG A 73 -1.00 5.41 4.56
C ARG A 73 0.20 6.10 3.90
N GLU A 74 0.19 6.26 2.58
CA GLU A 74 1.28 6.97 1.88
C GLU A 74 1.42 8.43 2.37
N ALA A 75 0.29 9.11 2.58
CA ALA A 75 0.28 10.47 3.14
C ALA A 75 0.82 10.50 4.58
N GLU A 76 0.46 9.53 5.42
CA GLU A 76 1.00 9.40 6.78
C GLU A 76 2.51 9.12 6.79
N GLU A 77 2.99 8.25 5.91
CA GLU A 77 4.43 7.98 5.74
C GLU A 77 5.19 9.24 5.30
N THR A 78 4.63 9.99 4.34
CA THR A 78 5.18 11.27 3.91
C THR A 78 5.24 12.27 5.07
N LYS A 79 4.15 12.42 5.83
CA LYS A 79 4.11 13.27 7.03
C LYS A 79 5.20 12.88 8.02
N ASN A 80 5.36 11.59 8.30
CA ASN A 80 6.37 11.10 9.23
C ASN A 80 7.79 11.39 8.74
N SER A 81 8.07 11.20 7.44
CA SER A 81 9.35 11.54 6.85
C SER A 81 9.66 13.03 6.96
N LEU A 82 8.71 13.91 6.63
CA LEU A 82 8.88 15.36 6.75
C LEU A 82 9.07 15.81 8.21
N MET A 83 8.35 15.18 9.15
CA MET A 83 8.49 15.41 10.59
C MET A 83 9.89 15.02 11.11
N GLN A 84 10.45 13.93 10.57
CA GLN A 84 11.82 13.51 10.87
C GLN A 84 12.82 14.54 10.36
N VAL A 85 12.75 14.92 9.09
CA VAL A 85 13.63 15.95 8.49
C VAL A 85 13.59 17.24 9.30
N ALA A 86 12.39 17.74 9.64
CA ALA A 86 12.24 18.92 10.48
C ALA A 86 12.92 18.76 11.85
N SER A 87 12.84 17.57 12.45
CA SER A 87 13.46 17.30 13.74
C SER A 87 14.99 17.23 13.66
N GLU A 88 15.53 16.72 12.55
CA GLU A 88 16.97 16.68 12.26
C GLU A 88 17.56 18.10 12.09
N HIS A 89 16.83 19.02 11.47
CA HIS A 89 17.23 20.43 11.40
C HIS A 89 17.07 21.17 12.74
N ILE A 90 16.01 20.87 13.50
CA ILE A 90 15.75 21.51 14.80
C ILE A 90 16.83 21.17 15.83
N ALA A 91 17.32 19.93 15.86
CA ALA A 91 18.25 19.46 16.89
C ALA A 91 19.50 20.36 17.04
N PRO A 92 20.34 20.58 16.00
CA PRO A 92 21.53 21.43 16.14
C PRO A 92 21.21 22.90 16.44
N LEU A 93 20.12 23.43 15.87
CA LEU A 93 19.68 24.80 16.13
C LEU A 93 19.22 24.98 17.57
N GLN A 94 18.54 23.98 18.13
CA GLN A 94 18.13 23.96 19.53
C GLN A 94 19.36 23.87 20.44
N ASP A 95 20.33 23.02 20.12
CA ASP A 95 21.58 22.91 20.88
C ASP A 95 22.33 24.26 20.92
N ALA A 96 22.40 24.98 19.79
CA ALA A 96 23.03 26.30 19.73
C ALA A 96 22.33 27.33 20.63
N VAL A 97 20.99 27.29 20.69
CA VAL A 97 20.19 28.15 21.56
C VAL A 97 20.37 27.76 23.03
N ASP A 98 20.35 26.46 23.35
CA ASP A 98 20.49 25.95 24.71
C ASP A 98 21.90 26.20 25.29
N LEU A 99 22.90 26.31 24.42
CA LEU A 99 24.28 26.67 24.76
C LEU A 99 24.53 28.19 24.77
N ASP A 100 23.50 29.01 24.50
CA ASP A 100 23.60 30.47 24.37
C ASP A 100 24.65 30.94 23.33
N ILE A 101 24.90 30.13 22.29
CA ILE A 101 25.85 30.43 21.20
C ILE A 101 25.17 30.67 19.84
N ALA A 102 23.84 30.55 19.78
CA ALA A 102 23.08 30.73 18.54
C ALA A 102 23.21 32.15 17.97
N THR A 103 23.32 32.24 16.65
CA THR A 103 23.16 33.53 15.95
C THR A 103 21.69 33.93 15.85
N GLU A 104 21.43 35.20 15.51
CA GLU A 104 20.06 35.68 15.27
C GLU A 104 19.38 34.92 14.10
N GLU A 105 20.16 34.55 13.08
CA GLU A 105 19.70 33.73 11.96
C GLU A 105 19.33 32.31 12.41
N GLU A 106 20.15 31.66 13.23
CA GLU A 106 19.88 30.32 13.76
C GLU A 106 18.63 30.31 14.65
N ALA A 107 18.44 31.32 15.50
CA ALA A 107 17.25 31.47 16.32
C ALA A 107 15.98 31.67 15.46
N SER A 108 16.08 32.46 14.39
CA SER A 108 14.98 32.69 13.44
C SER A 108 14.65 31.41 12.66
N LEU A 109 15.68 30.68 12.21
CA LEU A 109 15.54 29.42 11.49
C LEU A 109 14.95 28.33 12.39
N LEU A 110 15.33 28.27 13.66
CA LEU A 110 14.74 27.37 14.66
C LEU A 110 13.23 27.62 14.82
N ALA A 111 12.82 28.88 14.90
CA ALA A 111 11.41 29.24 15.00
C ALA A 111 10.63 28.84 13.73
N ALA A 112 11.22 29.03 12.55
CA ALA A 112 10.64 28.63 11.28
C ALA A 112 10.46 27.10 11.18
N TRP A 113 11.49 26.32 11.51
CA TRP A 113 11.41 24.85 11.52
C TRP A 113 10.43 24.31 12.55
N LYS A 114 10.38 24.88 13.76
CA LYS A 114 9.36 24.52 14.77
C LYS A 114 7.95 24.80 14.27
N THR A 115 7.73 25.94 13.63
CA THR A 115 6.44 26.28 13.02
C THR A 115 6.07 25.29 11.93
N TYR A 116 7.00 24.99 11.02
CA TYR A 116 6.84 24.00 9.97
C TYR A 116 6.44 22.62 10.52
N ARG A 117 7.15 22.12 11.55
CA ARG A 117 6.84 20.84 12.20
C ARG A 117 5.44 20.83 12.82
N VAL A 118 5.00 21.94 13.41
CA VAL A 118 3.63 22.06 13.94
C VAL A 118 2.59 22.06 12.81
N LEU A 119 2.87 22.75 11.70
CA LEU A 119 1.98 22.76 10.53
C LEU A 119 1.86 21.36 9.93
N LEU A 120 2.98 20.64 9.75
CA LEU A 120 2.99 19.24 9.32
C LEU A 120 2.12 18.37 10.23
N ASN A 121 2.27 18.51 11.55
CA ASN A 121 1.49 17.72 12.50
C ASN A 121 -0.03 17.96 12.37
N ARG A 122 -0.44 19.16 11.93
CA ARG A 122 -1.85 19.53 11.71
C ARG A 122 -2.40 19.12 10.34
N VAL A 123 -1.55 18.71 9.39
CA VAL A 123 -2.00 18.22 8.09
C VAL A 123 -2.90 17.00 8.30
N ASP A 124 -4.09 17.09 7.70
CA ASP A 124 -5.05 15.99 7.62
C ASP A 124 -4.68 15.07 6.46
N THR A 125 -4.22 13.87 6.77
CA THR A 125 -3.82 12.84 5.79
C THR A 125 -5.00 12.03 5.27
N THR A 126 -6.20 12.22 5.83
CA THR A 126 -7.41 11.48 5.42
C THR A 126 -7.96 11.95 4.07
N VAL A 127 -7.57 13.15 3.63
CA VAL A 127 -7.86 13.74 2.31
C VAL A 127 -6.74 13.48 1.29
N ALA A 128 -6.17 12.27 1.34
CA ALA A 128 -4.90 11.88 0.71
C ALA A 128 -4.67 12.28 -0.77
N ALA A 129 -5.72 12.52 -1.56
CA ALA A 129 -5.60 12.96 -2.95
C ALA A 129 -5.17 14.43 -3.11
N ASP A 130 -5.48 15.28 -2.12
CA ASP A 130 -5.34 16.74 -2.20
C ASP A 130 -4.57 17.30 -0.98
N VAL A 131 -3.65 16.50 -0.43
CA VAL A 131 -2.86 16.93 0.74
C VAL A 131 -1.91 18.04 0.33
N GLU A 132 -2.17 19.25 0.85
CA GLU A 132 -1.26 20.38 0.71
C GLU A 132 -0.19 20.33 1.81
N TRP A 133 1.03 19.99 1.41
CA TRP A 133 2.17 20.00 2.32
C TRP A 133 2.65 21.43 2.58
N PRO A 134 2.92 21.81 3.84
CA PRO A 134 3.56 23.08 4.12
C PRO A 134 4.94 23.16 3.44
N VAL A 135 5.40 24.37 3.17
CA VAL A 135 6.72 24.61 2.56
C VAL A 135 7.78 24.61 3.65
N ALA A 136 8.85 23.83 3.43
CA ALA A 136 9.98 23.80 4.35
C ALA A 136 10.77 25.13 4.31
N PRO A 137 11.26 25.62 5.46
CA PRO A 137 12.15 26.77 5.48
C PRO A 137 13.52 26.46 4.86
N GLN A 138 14.21 27.51 4.40
CA GLN A 138 15.55 27.43 3.79
C GLN A 138 16.63 27.90 4.75
#